data_AF-A0A2M9X868-F1
#
_entry.id   AF-A0A2M9X868-F1
#
_cell.length_a   1.000
_cell.length_b   1.000
_cell.length_c   1.000
_cell.angle_alpha   90.00
_cell.angle_beta   90.00
_cell.angle_gamma   90.00
#
_symmetry.space_group_name_H-M   'P 1'
#
loop_
_entity.id
_entity.type
_entity.pdbx_description
1 polymer ?
#
loop_
_entity_poly.entity_id
_entity_poly.type
_entity_poly.pdbx_seq_one_letter_code
_entity_poly.pdbx_strand_id
1 'polypeptide(L)'
;MEKLPPAYQASEFNGNIPVSVLIGENIFRTIIFVLPLFLKFDWEFGKSKIGLITYGIGSCLYYLSWLALIFLPNSVWSLSLIGFIAPAYTPIVWLVGISFIANKYYFNTIYSKWHLLIPSILFSGFHISHAIIVYNRSY
;
A
#
# COMPACT_ATOMS: atom_id res chain seq x y z
N MET A 1 -22.55 11.97 -4.09
CA MET A 1 -22.31 11.58 -2.68
C MET A 1 -20.93 10.99 -2.62
N GLU A 2 -20.01 11.70 -1.99
CA GLU A 2 -18.69 11.17 -1.68
C GLU A 2 -18.87 10.05 -0.64
N LYS A 3 -18.46 8.82 -0.99
CA LYS A 3 -18.61 7.65 -0.11
C LYS A 3 -17.42 7.46 0.84
N LEU A 4 -16.38 8.27 0.70
CA LEU A 4 -15.19 8.22 1.56
C LEU A 4 -15.43 9.01 2.86
N PRO A 5 -14.79 8.62 3.97
CA PRO A 5 -14.76 9.44 5.18
C PRO A 5 -14.26 10.86 4.87
N PRO A 6 -14.73 11.91 5.57
CA PRO A 6 -14.30 13.28 5.33
C PRO A 6 -12.78 13.48 5.31
N ALA A 7 -12.05 12.87 6.24
CA ALA A 7 -10.59 12.93 6.31
C ALA A 7 -9.86 12.29 5.10
N TYR A 8 -10.56 11.45 4.33
CA TYR A 8 -10.06 10.80 3.12
C TYR A 8 -10.50 11.50 1.82
N GLN A 9 -11.23 12.62 1.91
CA GLN A 9 -11.48 13.46 0.74
C GLN A 9 -10.17 14.08 0.25
N ALA A 10 -10.01 14.26 -1.06
CA ALA A 10 -8.73 14.66 -1.64
C ALA A 10 -8.20 16.02 -1.11
N SER A 11 -9.10 16.97 -0.83
CA SER A 11 -8.76 18.27 -0.23
C SER A 11 -8.23 18.12 1.19
N GLU A 12 -8.91 17.29 1.98
CA GLU A 12 -8.58 17.08 3.39
C GLU A 12 -7.36 16.18 3.54
N PHE A 13 -7.25 15.11 2.76
CA PHE A 13 -6.16 14.14 2.87
C PHE A 13 -4.81 14.77 2.50
N ASN A 14 -4.77 15.50 1.37
CA ASN A 14 -3.51 16.13 0.91
C ASN A 14 -3.22 17.50 1.53
N GLY A 15 -4.17 18.09 2.26
CA GLY A 15 -3.99 19.39 2.89
C GLY A 15 -2.86 19.36 3.92
N ASN A 16 -2.04 20.41 4.01
CA ASN A 16 -1.03 20.60 5.07
C ASN A 16 -0.09 19.41 5.33
N ILE A 17 0.21 18.59 4.32
CA ILE A 17 1.18 17.50 4.43
C ILE A 17 2.58 18.05 4.16
N PRO A 18 3.60 17.71 4.98
CA PRO A 18 4.97 18.09 4.71
C PRO A 18 5.40 17.66 3.31
N VAL A 19 6.00 18.59 2.56
CA VAL A 19 6.40 18.36 1.16
C VAL A 19 7.34 17.15 1.02
N SER A 20 8.20 16.90 2.02
CA SER A 20 9.08 15.73 2.05
C SER A 20 8.31 14.40 2.07
N VAL A 21 7.20 14.32 2.82
CA VAL A 21 6.35 13.14 2.88
C VAL A 21 5.64 12.94 1.55
N LEU A 22 5.07 14.01 0.99
CA LEU A 22 4.34 13.95 -0.28
C LEU A 22 5.25 13.55 -1.45
N ILE A 23 6.45 14.13 -1.53
CA ILE A 23 7.43 13.79 -2.56
C ILE A 23 7.90 12.34 -2.38
N GLY A 24 8.28 11.94 -1.16
CA GLY A 24 8.73 10.59 -0.86
C GLY A 24 7.67 9.55 -1.25
N GLU A 25 6.43 9.75 -0.81
CA GLU A 25 5.32 8.87 -1.14
C GLU A 25 5.13 8.75 -2.65
N ASN A 26 5.09 9.87 -3.39
CA ASN A 26 4.85 9.82 -4.83
C ASN A 26 6.01 9.20 -5.61
N ILE A 27 7.26 9.46 -5.24
CA ILE A 27 8.43 8.79 -5.86
C ILE A 27 8.32 7.28 -5.69
N PHE A 28 8.15 6.80 -4.46
CA PHE A 28 8.09 5.36 -4.22
C PHE A 28 6.82 4.73 -4.76
N ARG A 29 5.69 5.45 -4.76
CA ARG A 29 4.44 5.05 -5.43
C ARG A 29 4.67 4.81 -6.93
N THR A 30 5.35 5.75 -7.60
CA THR A 30 5.69 5.58 -9.02
C THR A 30 6.59 4.36 -9.22
N ILE A 31 7.61 4.17 -8.37
CA ILE A 31 8.51 3.02 -8.46
C ILE A 31 7.73 1.70 -8.31
N ILE A 32 6.87 1.56 -7.29
CA ILE A 32 6.14 0.30 -7.05
C ILE A 32 5.07 0.02 -8.12
N PHE A 33 4.57 1.02 -8.83
CA PHE A 33 3.64 0.82 -9.95
C PHE A 33 4.35 0.52 -11.27
N VAL A 34 5.50 1.15 -11.51
CA VAL A 34 6.23 1.01 -12.76
C VAL A 34 7.12 -0.23 -12.76
N LEU A 35 7.79 -0.54 -11.64
CA LEU A 35 8.73 -1.66 -11.57
C LEU A 35 8.10 -3.02 -11.94
N PRO A 36 6.88 -3.38 -11.48
CA PRO A 36 6.24 -4.63 -11.85
C PRO A 36 6.02 -4.82 -13.35
N LEU A 37 5.92 -3.74 -14.13
CA LEU A 37 5.78 -3.81 -15.59
C LEU A 37 7.01 -4.43 -16.28
N PHE A 38 8.16 -4.37 -15.62
CA PHE A 38 9.41 -4.95 -16.11
C PHE A 38 9.66 -6.37 -15.59
N LEU A 39 8.86 -6.84 -14.64
CA LEU A 39 9.02 -8.15 -14.01
C LEU A 39 8.29 -9.21 -14.83
N LYS A 40 8.97 -10.33 -15.05
CA LYS A 40 8.37 -11.53 -15.60
C LYS A 40 7.89 -12.40 -14.44
N PHE A 41 6.58 -12.64 -14.41
CA PHE A 41 5.94 -13.49 -13.42
C PHE A 41 6.06 -14.95 -13.81
N ASP A 42 6.42 -15.78 -12.84
CA ASP A 42 6.44 -17.23 -12.99
C ASP A 42 5.15 -17.81 -12.45
N TRP A 43 4.31 -18.31 -13.35
CA TRP A 43 3.02 -18.90 -13.00
C TRP A 43 3.15 -20.38 -12.64
N GLU A 44 4.38 -20.94 -12.60
CA GLU A 44 4.61 -22.26 -12.01
C GLU A 44 4.21 -22.25 -10.53
N PHE A 45 3.03 -22.80 -10.27
CA PHE A 45 2.32 -22.75 -8.98
C PHE A 45 3.18 -23.16 -7.78
N GLY A 46 4.23 -23.98 -7.96
CA GLY A 46 5.14 -24.36 -6.88
C GLY A 46 6.04 -23.23 -6.38
N LYS A 47 6.62 -22.43 -7.28
CA LYS A 47 7.62 -21.40 -6.92
C LYS A 47 6.98 -20.07 -6.51
N SER A 48 5.82 -19.74 -7.05
CA SER A 48 5.11 -18.48 -6.79
C SER A 48 3.93 -18.59 -5.82
N LYS A 49 3.63 -19.80 -5.30
CA LYS A 49 2.48 -20.06 -4.40
C LYS A 49 2.40 -19.09 -3.23
N ILE A 50 3.52 -18.93 -2.54
CA ILE A 50 3.59 -18.11 -1.32
C ILE A 50 3.32 -16.65 -1.69
N GLY A 51 3.95 -16.14 -2.74
CA GLY A 51 3.71 -14.78 -3.23
C GLY A 51 2.25 -14.52 -3.62
N LEU A 52 1.61 -15.48 -4.30
CA LEU A 52 0.20 -15.38 -4.70
C LEU A 52 -0.75 -15.42 -3.49
N ILE A 53 -0.51 -16.31 -2.53
CA ILE A 53 -1.31 -16.38 -1.29
C ILE A 53 -1.15 -15.08 -0.49
N THR A 54 0.09 -14.60 -0.33
CA THR A 54 0.38 -13.35 0.37
C THR A 54 -0.27 -12.15 -0.33
N TYR A 55 -0.23 -12.10 -1.66
CA TYR A 55 -0.93 -11.08 -2.45
C TYR A 55 -2.45 -11.11 -2.23
N GLY A 56 -3.05 -12.30 -2.26
CA GLY A 56 -4.49 -12.48 -2.03
C GLY A 56 -4.91 -12.04 -0.62
N ILE A 57 -4.18 -12.46 0.41
CA ILE A 57 -4.43 -12.05 1.80
C ILE A 57 -4.31 -10.53 1.94
N GLY A 58 -3.23 -9.92 1.42
CA GLY A 58 -3.04 -8.48 1.47
C GLY A 58 -4.17 -7.70 0.78
N SER A 59 -4.63 -8.17 -0.38
CA SER A 59 -5.76 -7.59 -1.11
C SER A 59 -7.04 -7.63 -0.29
N CYS A 60 -7.36 -8.78 0.32
CA CYS A 60 -8.53 -8.90 1.19
C CYS A 60 -8.45 -7.95 2.40
N LEU A 61 -7.29 -7.88 3.07
CA LEU A 61 -7.09 -6.99 4.22
C LEU A 61 -7.30 -5.53 3.86
N TYR A 62 -6.76 -5.09 2.73
CA TYR A 62 -6.93 -3.72 2.25
C TYR A 62 -8.39 -3.39 1.95
N TYR A 63 -9.09 -4.24 1.20
CA TYR A 63 -10.50 -3.98 0.92
C TYR A 63 -11.34 -3.98 2.19
N LEU A 64 -11.12 -4.92 3.11
CA LEU A 64 -11.80 -4.95 4.40
C LEU A 64 -11.53 -3.68 5.23
N SER A 65 -10.31 -3.15 5.19
CA SER A 65 -9.97 -1.90 5.87
C SER A 65 -10.78 -0.71 5.35
N TRP A 66 -10.96 -0.61 4.02
CA TRP A 66 -11.82 0.41 3.42
C TRP A 66 -13.29 0.21 3.75
N LEU A 67 -13.79 -1.03 3.67
CA LEU A 67 -15.19 -1.35 3.98
C LEU A 67 -15.54 -0.96 5.42
N ALA A 68 -14.64 -1.19 6.38
CA ALA A 68 -14.82 -0.77 7.76
C ALA A 68 -14.97 0.76 7.88
N LEU A 69 -14.11 1.54 7.21
CA LEU A 69 -14.17 3.00 7.24
C LEU A 69 -15.41 3.57 6.54
N ILE A 70 -15.86 2.95 5.45
CA ILE A 70 -17.02 3.42 4.67
C ILE A 70 -18.34 3.07 5.37
N PHE A 71 -18.49 1.84 5.85
CA PHE A 71 -19.76 1.35 6.40
C PHE A 71 -19.89 1.54 7.91
N LEU A 72 -18.77 1.63 8.63
CA LEU A 72 -18.72 1.76 10.08
C LEU A 72 -17.83 2.95 10.52
N PRO A 73 -18.04 4.18 10.00
CA PRO A 73 -17.15 5.32 10.22
C PRO A 73 -17.04 5.75 11.68
N ASN A 74 -18.09 5.54 12.48
CA ASN A 74 -18.15 5.91 13.90
C ASN A 74 -17.80 4.74 14.85
N SER A 75 -17.28 3.63 14.33
CA SER A 75 -16.90 2.48 15.17
C SER A 75 -15.60 2.74 15.92
N VAL A 76 -15.40 2.01 17.03
CA VAL A 76 -14.13 2.02 17.79
C VAL A 76 -12.93 1.70 16.90
N TRP A 77 -13.11 0.84 15.89
CA TRP A 77 -12.09 0.55 14.89
C TRP A 77 -11.75 1.80 14.07
N SER A 78 -12.73 2.38 13.37
CA SER A 78 -12.54 3.50 12.45
C SER A 78 -12.06 4.79 13.11
N LEU A 79 -12.42 4.99 14.40
CA LEU A 79 -11.97 6.11 15.22
C LEU A 79 -10.62 5.86 15.88
N SER A 80 -10.09 4.64 15.87
CA SER A 80 -8.75 4.35 16.38
C SER A 80 -7.69 4.67 15.34
N LEU A 81 -6.49 5.06 15.78
CA LEU A 81 -5.37 5.29 14.88
C LEU A 81 -5.13 4.08 13.96
N ILE A 82 -5.05 2.88 14.54
CA ILE A 82 -4.76 1.63 13.81
C ILE A 82 -5.82 1.38 12.74
N GLY A 83 -7.09 1.48 13.07
CA GLY A 83 -8.16 1.23 12.11
C GLY A 83 -8.28 2.32 11.04
N PHE A 84 -8.03 3.57 11.40
CA PHE A 84 -7.98 4.68 10.46
C PHE A 84 -6.87 4.49 9.43
N ILE A 85 -5.63 4.22 9.85
CA ILE A 85 -4.49 4.08 8.92
C ILE A 85 -4.40 2.69 8.25
N ALA A 86 -5.36 1.80 8.49
CA ALA A 86 -5.36 0.44 7.94
C ALA A 86 -5.25 0.37 6.42
N PRO A 87 -5.96 1.22 5.63
CA PRO A 87 -5.75 1.27 4.19
C PRO A 87 -4.33 1.68 3.77
N ALA A 88 -3.57 2.35 4.65
CA ALA A 88 -2.23 2.82 4.35
C ALA A 88 -1.16 1.75 4.64
N TYR A 89 -1.29 0.95 5.71
CA TYR A 89 -0.30 -0.09 6.00
C TYR A 89 -0.62 -1.44 5.35
N THR A 90 -1.88 -1.81 5.13
CA THR A 90 -2.23 -3.12 4.55
C THR A 90 -1.64 -3.40 3.15
N PRO A 91 -1.41 -2.40 2.26
CA PRO A 91 -0.75 -2.61 0.98
C PRO A 91 0.63 -3.29 1.06
N ILE A 92 1.39 -3.12 2.15
CA ILE A 92 2.71 -3.75 2.27
C ILE A 92 2.61 -5.28 2.13
N VAL A 93 1.51 -5.87 2.59
CA VAL A 93 1.30 -7.31 2.53
C VAL A 93 1.23 -7.78 1.07
N TRP A 94 0.43 -7.13 0.23
CA TRP A 94 0.38 -7.53 -1.18
C TRP A 94 1.66 -7.18 -1.93
N LEU A 95 2.35 -6.09 -1.57
CA LEU A 95 3.59 -5.66 -2.22
C LEU A 95 4.72 -6.65 -1.96
N VAL A 96 4.80 -7.14 -0.71
CA VAL A 96 5.66 -8.27 -0.34
C VAL A 96 5.29 -9.49 -1.19
N GLY A 97 4.00 -9.81 -1.32
CA GLY A 97 3.50 -10.87 -2.20
C GLY A 97 4.06 -10.77 -3.62
N ILE A 98 3.89 -9.62 -4.28
CA ILE A 98 4.40 -9.37 -5.65
C ILE A 98 5.92 -9.60 -5.73
N SER A 99 6.68 -9.17 -4.72
CA SER A 99 8.14 -9.32 -4.70
C SER A 99 8.60 -10.79 -4.73
N PHE A 100 7.76 -11.71 -4.26
CA PHE A 100 7.99 -13.16 -4.27
C PHE A 100 7.41 -13.88 -5.49
N ILE A 101 6.53 -13.25 -6.28
CA ILE A 101 5.99 -13.85 -7.52
C ILE A 101 6.98 -13.68 -8.68
N ALA A 102 7.66 -12.53 -8.75
CA ALA A 102 8.63 -12.26 -9.80
C ALA A 102 9.92 -13.08 -9.63
N ASN A 103 10.45 -13.61 -10.75
CA ASN A 103 11.69 -14.37 -10.74
C ASN A 103 12.79 -13.81 -11.66
N LYS A 104 12.44 -12.95 -12.63
CA LYS A 104 13.39 -12.27 -13.53
C LYS A 104 12.77 -11.02 -14.15
N TYR A 105 13.61 -10.19 -14.76
CA TYR A 105 13.16 -9.12 -15.65
C TYR A 105 12.87 -9.65 -17.07
N TYR A 106 12.14 -8.88 -17.87
CA TYR A 106 12.03 -9.14 -19.32
C TYR A 106 13.34 -8.95 -20.08
N PHE A 107 14.25 -8.12 -19.55
CA PHE A 107 15.59 -7.88 -20.09
C PHE A 107 16.65 -8.70 -19.33
N ASN A 108 17.85 -8.81 -19.89
CA ASN A 108 18.94 -9.66 -19.39
C ASN A 108 19.65 -9.07 -18.15
N THR A 109 18.92 -8.93 -17.05
CA THR A 109 19.43 -8.44 -15.76
C THR A 109 18.99 -9.35 -14.62
N ILE A 110 19.85 -9.49 -13.62
CA ILE A 110 19.58 -10.31 -12.43
C ILE A 110 18.51 -9.64 -11.60
N TYR A 111 17.38 -10.33 -11.44
CA TYR A 111 16.35 -9.91 -10.50
C TYR A 111 16.72 -10.30 -9.08
N SER A 112 16.43 -9.41 -8.15
CA SER A 112 16.46 -9.66 -6.72
C SER A 112 15.16 -9.16 -6.12
N LYS A 113 14.55 -9.95 -5.22
CA LYS A 113 13.33 -9.56 -4.49
C LYS A 113 13.45 -8.20 -3.81
N TRP A 114 14.67 -7.83 -3.42
CA TRP A 114 14.99 -6.56 -2.80
C TRP A 114 14.70 -5.34 -3.68
N HIS A 115 14.75 -5.50 -5.01
CA HIS A 115 14.44 -4.42 -5.96
C HIS A 115 13.00 -3.92 -5.82
N LEU A 116 12.05 -4.78 -5.43
CA LEU A 116 10.67 -4.37 -5.14
C LEU A 116 10.41 -4.22 -3.64
N LEU A 117 11.05 -5.05 -2.81
CA LEU A 117 10.79 -5.03 -1.36
C LEU A 117 11.25 -3.72 -0.70
N ILE A 118 12.43 -3.18 -1.07
CA ILE A 118 12.94 -1.93 -0.50
C ILE A 118 12.02 -0.74 -0.86
N PRO A 119 11.68 -0.50 -2.15
CA PRO A 119 10.71 0.55 -2.49
C PRO A 119 9.35 0.36 -1.83
N SER A 120 8.90 -0.88 -1.64
CA SER A 120 7.62 -1.15 -0.97
C SER A 120 7.62 -0.76 0.50
N ILE A 121 8.72 -1.04 1.22
CA ILE A 121 8.90 -0.62 2.62
C ILE A 121 8.96 0.91 2.70
N LEU A 122 9.72 1.55 1.82
CA LEU A 122 9.85 3.01 1.81
C LEU A 122 8.52 3.69 1.47
N PHE A 123 7.82 3.23 0.43
CA PHE A 123 6.47 3.67 0.10
C PHE A 123 5.55 3.56 1.31
N SER A 124 5.50 2.38 1.95
CA SER A 124 4.61 2.15 3.09
C SER A 124 4.94 3.08 4.25
N GLY A 125 6.22 3.33 4.53
CA GLY A 125 6.64 4.28 5.56
C GLY A 125 6.13 5.69 5.32
N PHE A 126 6.27 6.21 4.09
CA PHE A 126 5.72 7.53 3.73
C PHE A 126 4.19 7.55 3.74
N HIS A 127 3.54 6.53 3.19
CA HIS A 127 2.08 6.47 3.09
C HIS A 127 1.42 6.34 4.48
N ILE A 128 2.01 5.55 5.38
CA ILE A 128 1.59 5.48 6.79
C ILE A 128 1.80 6.82 7.48
N SER A 129 2.96 7.44 7.29
CA SER A 129 3.27 8.75 7.89
C SER A 129 2.28 9.83 7.44
N HIS A 130 1.93 9.85 6.15
CA HIS A 130 0.87 10.71 5.61
C HIS A 130 -0.45 10.46 6.33
N ALA A 131 -0.91 9.20 6.40
CA ALA A 131 -2.17 8.85 7.06
C ALA A 131 -2.18 9.18 8.56
N ILE A 132 -1.05 9.03 9.27
CA ILE A 132 -0.90 9.42 10.67
C ILE A 132 -1.04 10.95 10.83
N ILE A 133 -0.42 11.73 9.95
CA ILE A 133 -0.53 13.20 9.97
C ILE A 133 -1.98 13.63 9.77
N VAL A 134 -2.69 12.97 8.84
CA VAL A 134 -4.13 13.20 8.60
C VAL A 134 -4.95 12.85 9.84
N TYR A 135 -4.68 11.71 10.47
CA TYR A 135 -5.39 11.28 11.67
C TYR A 135 -5.24 12.30 12.81
N ASN A 136 -3.99 12.69 13.13
CA ASN A 136 -3.68 13.59 14.24
C ASN A 136 -4.27 14.99 14.12
N ARG A 137 -4.68 15.42 12.92
CA ARG A 137 -5.38 16.70 12.72
C ARG A 137 -6.90 16.56 12.67
N SER A 138 -7.42 15.35 12.45
CA SER A 138 -8.84 15.08 12.23
C SER A 138 -9.53 14.54 13.48
N TYR A 139 -8.76 13.99 14.42
CA TYR A 139 -9.20 13.36 15.67
C TYR A 139 -8.28 13.78 16.81
#